data_AF-A0A0F3ILM2-F1
#
_entry.id   AF-A0A0F3ILM2-F1
#
_cell.length_a   1.000
_cell.length_b   1.000
_cell.length_c   1.000
_cell.angle_alpha   90.00
_cell.angle_beta   90.00
_cell.angle_gamma   90.00
#
_symmetry.space_group_name_H-M   'P 1'
#
loop_
_entity.id
_entity.type
_entity.pdbx_description
1 polymer ?
#
loop_
_entity_poly.entity_id
_entity_poly.type
_entity_poly.pdbx_seq_one_letter_code
_entity_poly.pdbx_strand_id
1 'polypeptide(L)'
;FYTNNAQEREAVLSGATSYVNEGEAFRTVASGTTISVYRFYNTSTGTHFYTASSSERDAVQQLAQYNYDGVAYQASATQAASWLDPLYRFYNTNTGTHFYTASATERAAVAKLVGFVDEGIAYYVDA
;
A
#
# COMPACT_ATOMS: atom_id res chain seq x y z
N PHE A 1 -5.36 4.94 -3.96
CA PHE A 1 -4.26 3.99 -4.20
C PHE A 1 -2.97 4.79 -4.31
N TYR A 2 -1.81 4.15 -4.16
CA TYR A 2 -0.50 4.80 -4.27
C TYR A 2 0.13 4.57 -5.65
N THR A 3 0.74 5.63 -6.18
CA THR A 3 1.54 5.59 -7.40
C THR A 3 2.69 6.59 -7.33
N ASN A 4 3.84 6.22 -7.90
CA ASN A 4 4.95 7.12 -8.18
C ASN A 4 4.96 7.59 -9.65
N ASN A 5 3.96 7.19 -10.44
CA ASN A 5 3.82 7.51 -11.85
C ASN A 5 2.84 8.68 -12.03
N ALA A 6 3.37 9.83 -12.46
CA ALA A 6 2.56 11.02 -12.67
C ALA A 6 1.53 10.83 -13.78
N GLN A 7 1.84 10.10 -14.86
CA GLN A 7 0.86 9.82 -15.92
C GLN A 7 -0.29 8.94 -15.41
N GLU A 8 -0.01 7.93 -14.58
CA GLU A 8 -1.05 7.11 -13.95
C GLU A 8 -1.95 7.97 -13.06
N ARG A 9 -1.36 8.84 -12.23
CA ARG A 9 -2.12 9.79 -11.40
C ARG A 9 -3.06 10.66 -12.24
N GLU A 10 -2.54 11.30 -13.28
CA GLU A 10 -3.36 12.17 -14.14
C GLU A 10 -4.44 11.38 -14.90
N ALA A 11 -4.13 10.17 -15.35
CA ALA A 11 -5.10 9.30 -16.03
C ALA A 11 -6.27 8.92 -15.10
N VAL A 12 -5.99 8.63 -13.83
CA VAL A 12 -7.04 8.35 -12.84
C VAL A 12 -7.86 9.60 -12.54
N LEU A 13 -7.22 10.74 -12.29
CA LEU A 13 -7.93 11.98 -11.94
C LEU A 13 -8.79 12.51 -13.10
N SER A 14 -8.39 12.26 -14.35
CA SER A 14 -9.18 12.63 -15.53
C SER A 14 -10.26 11.62 -15.90
N GLY A 15 -10.02 10.32 -15.68
CA GLY A 15 -10.92 9.24 -16.09
C GLY A 15 -11.93 8.78 -15.04
N ALA A 16 -11.68 9.04 -13.75
CA ALA A 16 -12.50 8.51 -12.66
C ALA A 16 -13.09 9.62 -11.79
N THR A 17 -14.42 9.66 -11.70
CA THR A 17 -15.17 10.71 -10.99
C THR A 17 -15.14 10.57 -9.45
N SER A 18 -14.57 9.49 -8.91
CA SER A 18 -14.58 9.16 -7.49
C SER A 18 -13.22 9.28 -6.79
N TYR A 19 -12.13 9.50 -7.52
CA TYR A 19 -10.80 9.63 -6.91
C TYR A 19 -10.49 11.09 -6.57
N VAL A 20 -10.01 11.31 -5.35
CA VAL A 20 -9.47 12.59 -4.88
C VAL A 20 -7.97 12.42 -4.66
N ASN A 21 -7.17 13.39 -5.11
CA ASN A 21 -5.75 13.42 -4.81
C ASN A 21 -5.55 13.92 -3.38
N GLU A 22 -5.10 13.04 -2.48
CA GLU A 22 -4.85 13.34 -1.07
C GLU A 22 -3.43 13.90 -0.83
N GLY A 23 -2.63 14.07 -1.89
CA GLY A 23 -1.27 14.58 -1.81
C GLY A 23 -0.21 13.48 -1.68
N GLU A 24 0.98 13.88 -1.26
CA GLU A 24 2.10 12.97 -1.06
C GLU A 24 1.91 12.19 0.25
N ALA A 25 1.75 10.86 0.14
CA ALA A 25 1.63 9.99 1.31
C ALA A 25 2.99 9.55 1.87
N PHE A 26 3.95 9.30 0.97
CA PHE A 26 5.34 8.93 1.22
C PHE A 26 6.11 8.88 -0.11
N ARG A 27 7.43 8.76 -0.03
CA ARG A 27 8.37 8.56 -1.13
C ARG A 27 8.91 7.14 -1.15
N THR A 28 9.28 6.70 -2.35
CA THR A 28 9.98 5.43 -2.56
C THR A 28 11.39 5.49 -1.98
N VAL A 29 11.87 4.37 -1.45
CA VAL A 29 13.26 4.26 -0.96
C VAL A 29 14.19 4.11 -2.16
N ALA A 30 15.07 5.09 -2.38
CA ALA A 30 15.91 5.17 -3.58
C ALA A 30 17.37 4.69 -3.37
N SER A 31 17.78 4.39 -2.14
CA SER A 31 19.15 3.99 -1.82
C SER A 31 19.21 2.95 -0.71
N GLY A 32 20.33 2.23 -0.62
CA GLY A 32 20.50 1.10 0.29
C GLY A 32 19.93 -0.20 -0.26
N THR A 33 19.78 -1.21 0.61
CA THR A 33 19.16 -2.49 0.26
C THR A 33 17.65 -2.33 0.24
N THR A 34 17.07 -2.39 -0.95
CA THR A 34 15.62 -2.24 -1.15
C THR A 34 14.94 -3.55 -1.51
N ILE A 35 13.63 -3.59 -1.28
CA ILE A 35 12.73 -4.65 -1.68
C ILE A 35 11.60 -4.09 -2.54
N SER A 36 11.08 -4.91 -3.44
CA SER A 36 9.95 -4.53 -4.30
C SER A 36 8.64 -4.64 -3.55
N VAL A 37 7.78 -3.62 -3.70
CA VAL A 37 6.38 -3.68 -3.28
C VAL A 37 5.53 -4.01 -4.50
N TYR A 38 4.86 -5.15 -4.42
CA TYR A 38 3.96 -5.69 -5.43
C TYR A 38 2.58 -5.10 -5.27
N ARG A 39 1.95 -4.71 -6.39
CA ARG A 39 0.59 -4.17 -6.40
C ARG A 39 -0.34 -5.08 -7.18
N PHE A 40 -1.55 -5.22 -6.66
CA PHE A 40 -2.63 -5.94 -7.29
C PHE A 40 -3.89 -5.10 -7.30
N TYR A 41 -4.64 -5.13 -8.39
CA TYR A 41 -6.00 -4.58 -8.45
C TYR A 41 -7.01 -5.67 -8.10
N ASN A 42 -7.81 -5.46 -7.06
CA ASN A 42 -8.91 -6.34 -6.68
C ASN A 42 -10.17 -5.94 -7.47
N THR A 43 -10.55 -6.77 -8.45
CA THR A 43 -11.70 -6.52 -9.33
C THR A 43 -13.04 -6.61 -8.63
N SER A 44 -13.12 -7.29 -7.47
CA SER A 44 -14.35 -7.39 -6.68
C SER A 44 -14.61 -6.16 -5.81
N THR A 45 -13.57 -5.53 -5.27
CA THR A 45 -13.70 -4.37 -4.38
C THR A 45 -13.38 -3.03 -5.05
N GLY A 46 -12.71 -3.06 -6.21
CA GLY A 46 -12.19 -1.86 -6.89
C GLY A 46 -11.01 -1.21 -6.16
N THR A 47 -10.37 -1.92 -5.23
CA THR A 47 -9.24 -1.41 -4.44
C THR A 47 -7.92 -2.05 -4.83
N HIS A 48 -6.82 -1.42 -4.46
CA HIS A 48 -5.48 -1.97 -4.67
C HIS A 48 -4.95 -2.61 -3.39
N PHE A 49 -4.31 -3.77 -3.54
CA PHE A 49 -3.58 -4.48 -2.51
C PHE A 49 -2.08 -4.35 -2.74
N TYR A 50 -1.33 -4.14 -1.66
CA TYR A 50 0.13 -3.97 -1.67
C TYR A 50 0.80 -4.95 -0.72
N THR A 51 1.86 -5.60 -1.20
CA THR A 51 2.69 -6.49 -0.36
C THR A 51 4.16 -6.42 -0.77
N ALA A 52 5.06 -6.50 0.21
CA ALA A 52 6.48 -6.72 -0.03
C ALA A 52 6.91 -8.18 0.17
N SER A 53 5.98 -9.06 0.56
CA SER A 53 6.23 -10.50 0.70
C SER A 53 6.06 -11.20 -0.65
N SER A 54 7.12 -11.83 -1.13
CA SER A 54 7.08 -12.64 -2.36
C SER A 54 6.12 -13.83 -2.23
N SER A 55 6.05 -14.47 -1.06
CA SER A 55 5.12 -15.57 -0.81
C SER A 55 3.66 -15.09 -0.80
N GLU A 56 3.38 -13.91 -0.23
CA GLU A 56 2.03 -13.34 -0.27
C GLU A 56 1.65 -12.91 -1.69
N ARG A 57 2.59 -12.31 -2.44
CA ARG A 57 2.41 -12.05 -3.88
C ARG A 57 2.02 -13.33 -4.62
N ASP A 58 2.79 -14.41 -4.44
CA ASP A 58 2.56 -15.66 -5.16
C ASP A 58 1.20 -16.27 -4.81
N ALA A 59 0.78 -16.19 -3.54
CA ALA A 59 -0.53 -16.66 -3.10
C ALA A 59 -1.67 -15.79 -3.67
N VAL A 60 -1.56 -14.46 -3.61
CA VAL A 60 -2.58 -13.53 -4.12
C VAL A 60 -2.72 -13.64 -5.63
N GLN A 61 -1.63 -13.92 -6.35
CA GLN A 61 -1.65 -14.13 -7.79
C GLN A 61 -2.46 -15.38 -8.22
N GLN A 62 -2.74 -16.33 -7.32
CA GLN A 62 -3.62 -17.47 -7.60
C GLN A 62 -5.11 -17.15 -7.41
N LEU A 63 -5.46 -15.98 -6.87
CA LEU A 63 -6.84 -15.60 -6.59
C LEU A 63 -7.47 -14.91 -7.80
N ALA A 64 -8.58 -15.45 -8.28
CA ALA A 64 -9.23 -14.99 -9.52
C ALA A 64 -9.68 -13.52 -9.51
N GLN A 65 -9.93 -12.95 -8.33
CA GLN A 65 -10.35 -11.56 -8.17
C GLN A 65 -9.18 -10.55 -8.19
N TYR A 66 -7.93 -10.99 -8.25
CA TYR A 66 -6.77 -10.11 -8.24
C TYR A 66 -6.05 -10.11 -9.59
N ASN A 67 -5.89 -8.92 -10.15
CA ASN A 67 -5.01 -8.68 -11.28
C ASN A 67 -3.67 -8.19 -10.75
N TYR A 68 -2.58 -8.81 -11.18
CA TYR A 68 -1.24 -8.37 -10.81
C TYR A 68 -0.79 -7.20 -11.68
N ASP A 69 -0.53 -6.05 -11.07
CA ASP A 69 -0.07 -4.84 -11.78
C ASP A 69 1.46 -4.78 -11.92
N GLY A 70 2.17 -5.62 -11.17
CA GLY A 70 3.64 -5.59 -11.11
C GLY A 70 4.20 -4.95 -9.85
N VAL A 71 5.43 -4.47 -9.96
CA VAL A 71 6.11 -3.71 -8.91
C VAL A 71 5.64 -2.26 -8.95
N ALA A 72 5.07 -1.77 -7.86
CA ALA A 72 4.63 -0.37 -7.76
C ALA A 72 5.75 0.58 -7.36
N TYR A 73 6.57 0.20 -6.38
CA TYR A 73 7.69 1.01 -5.88
C TYR A 73 8.66 0.16 -5.06
N GLN A 74 9.78 0.78 -4.64
CA GLN A 74 10.78 0.17 -3.77
C GLN A 74 10.62 0.66 -2.33
N ALA A 75 10.81 -0.23 -1.38
CA ALA A 75 10.75 0.03 0.06
C ALA A 75 11.95 -0.61 0.77
N SER A 76 12.07 -0.40 2.08
CA SER A 76 13.02 -1.12 2.93
C SER A 76 12.31 -2.20 3.76
N ALA A 77 12.92 -3.38 3.87
CA ALA A 77 12.41 -4.48 4.70
C ALA A 77 12.53 -4.19 6.20
N THR A 78 13.46 -3.31 6.58
CA THR A 78 13.81 -3.01 7.97
C THR A 78 14.00 -1.51 8.15
N GLN A 79 14.02 -1.03 9.39
CA GLN A 79 14.37 0.35 9.70
C GLN A 79 15.89 0.57 9.61
N ALA A 80 16.44 0.43 8.40
CA ALA A 80 17.89 0.50 8.15
C ALA A 80 18.48 1.92 8.33
N ALA A 81 17.63 2.95 8.41
CA ALA A 81 18.01 4.32 8.67
C ALA A 81 16.94 5.03 9.50
N SER A 82 17.34 6.06 10.27
CA SER A 82 16.44 6.80 11.16
C SER A 82 15.43 7.70 10.43
N TRP A 83 15.67 8.00 9.15
CA TRP A 83 14.75 8.75 8.29
C TRP A 83 13.72 7.83 7.60
N LEU A 84 13.79 6.52 7.83
CA LEU A 84 12.78 5.59 7.35
C LEU A 84 11.66 5.45 8.37
N ASP A 85 10.44 5.66 7.90
CA ASP A 85 9.21 5.49 8.66
C ASP A 85 8.50 4.18 8.32
N PRO A 86 7.87 3.54 9.30
CA PRO A 86 7.06 2.34 9.05
C PRO A 86 5.79 2.69 8.26
N LEU A 87 5.51 1.91 7.22
CA LEU A 87 4.18 1.84 6.62
C LEU A 87 3.39 0.72 7.31
N TYR A 88 2.31 1.09 7.98
CA TYR A 88 1.42 0.17 8.66
C TYR A 88 0.36 -0.38 7.70
N ARG A 89 -0.04 -1.63 7.90
CA ARG A 89 -1.11 -2.28 7.13
C ARG A 89 -2.22 -2.75 8.08
N PHE A 90 -3.46 -2.52 7.66
CA PHE A 90 -4.64 -2.99 8.35
C PHE A 90 -5.53 -3.78 7.41
N TYR A 91 -6.15 -4.83 7.94
CA TYR A 91 -7.22 -5.56 7.25
C TYR A 91 -8.58 -5.13 7.78
N ASN A 92 -9.49 -4.72 6.89
CA ASN A 92 -10.87 -4.44 7.23
C ASN A 92 -11.72 -5.70 7.03
N THR A 93 -12.14 -6.34 8.12
CA THR A 93 -12.92 -7.58 8.12
C THR A 93 -14.33 -7.40 7.57
N ASN A 94 -14.86 -6.18 7.52
CA ASN A 94 -16.19 -5.91 7.01
C ASN A 94 -16.22 -5.81 5.47
N THR A 95 -15.15 -5.28 4.88
CA THR A 95 -15.06 -5.04 3.43
C THR A 95 -14.13 -5.99 2.69
N GLY A 96 -13.25 -6.69 3.43
CA GLY A 96 -12.18 -7.50 2.85
C GLY A 96 -11.07 -6.68 2.18
N THR A 97 -10.97 -5.38 2.46
CA THR A 97 -9.97 -4.48 1.89
C THR A 97 -8.86 -4.19 2.87
N HIS A 98 -7.73 -3.70 2.36
CA HIS A 98 -6.59 -3.28 3.17
C HIS A 98 -6.48 -1.76 3.22
N PHE A 99 -6.03 -1.25 4.35
CA PHE A 99 -5.69 0.16 4.56
C PHE A 99 -4.21 0.27 4.92
N TYR A 100 -3.56 1.32 4.44
CA TYR A 100 -2.14 1.55 4.67
C TYR A 100 -1.89 2.99 5.09
N THR A 101 -0.92 3.21 5.98
CA THR A 101 -0.55 4.57 6.39
C THR A 101 0.88 4.61 6.95
N ALA A 102 1.61 5.68 6.67
CA ALA A 102 2.85 6.01 7.37
C ALA A 102 2.61 6.91 8.60
N SER A 103 1.39 7.46 8.76
CA SER A 103 1.05 8.35 9.86
C SER A 103 0.78 7.56 11.14
N ALA A 104 1.62 7.75 12.15
CA ALA A 104 1.43 7.15 13.46
C ALA A 104 0.10 7.58 14.12
N THR A 105 -0.34 8.83 13.87
CA THR A 105 -1.62 9.35 14.36
C THR A 105 -2.80 8.64 13.68
N GLU A 106 -2.73 8.46 12.37
CA GLU A 106 -3.78 7.77 11.61
C GLU A 106 -3.85 6.29 11.98
N ARG A 107 -2.68 5.62 12.12
CA ARG A 107 -2.60 4.27 12.67
C ARG A 107 -3.33 4.17 14.01
N ALA A 108 -3.04 5.07 14.95
CA ALA A 108 -3.65 5.08 16.28
C ALA A 108 -5.17 5.34 16.24
N ALA A 109 -5.66 6.07 15.24
CA ALA A 109 -7.08 6.28 15.03
C ALA A 109 -7.75 5.04 14.42
N VAL A 110 -7.19 4.47 13.36
CA VAL A 110 -7.73 3.29 12.65
C VAL A 110 -7.73 2.06 13.54
N ALA A 111 -6.71 1.88 14.39
CA ALA A 111 -6.64 0.77 15.35
C ALA A 111 -7.80 0.77 16.38
N LYS A 112 -8.54 1.87 16.52
CA LYS A 112 -9.72 1.97 17.40
C LYS A 112 -11.04 1.69 16.67
N LEU A 113 -11.01 1.59 15.34
CA LEU A 113 -12.21 1.36 14.54
C LEU A 113 -12.61 -0.11 14.57
N VAL A 114 -13.91 -0.36 14.77
CA VAL A 114 -14.45 -1.72 14.75
C VAL A 114 -14.30 -2.33 13.35
N GLY A 115 -13.81 -3.56 13.29
CA GLY A 115 -13.61 -4.31 12.05
C GLY A 115 -12.29 -4.03 11.35
N PHE A 116 -11.43 -3.15 11.88
CA PHE A 116 -10.04 -3.03 11.44
C PHE A 116 -9.13 -3.87 12.33
N VAL A 117 -8.28 -4.69 11.71
CA VAL A 117 -7.24 -5.47 12.36
C VAL A 117 -5.90 -4.85 11.98
N ASP A 118 -5.12 -4.40 12.97
CA ASP A 118 -3.73 -3.96 12.77
C ASP A 118 -2.88 -5.19 12.45
N GLU A 119 -2.38 -5.28 11.22
CA GLU A 119 -1.47 -6.34 10.78
C GLU A 119 0.00 -5.98 11.02
N GLY A 120 0.26 -4.77 11.54
CA GLY A 120 1.58 -4.28 11.88
C GLY A 120 2.29 -3.57 10.74
N ILE A 121 3.63 -3.56 10.82
CA ILE A 121 4.49 -2.90 9.84
C ILE A 121 4.59 -3.80 8.60
N ALA A 122 4.18 -3.29 7.45
CA ALA A 122 4.32 -4.00 6.19
C ALA A 122 5.76 -3.88 5.64
N TYR A 123 6.31 -2.68 5.67
CA TYR A 123 7.67 -2.30 5.23
C TYR A 123 7.94 -0.85 5.64
N TYR A 124 9.11 -0.32 5.28
CA TYR A 124 9.54 1.04 5.62
C TYR A 124 9.71 1.90 4.37
N VAL A 125 9.31 3.17 4.47
CA VAL A 125 9.28 4.18 3.40
C VAL A 125 9.92 5.49 3.87
N ASP A 126 10.08 6.47 2.98
CA ASP A 126 10.52 7.84 3.30
C ASP A 126 9.29 8.75 3.35
N ALA A 127 8.75 9.06 4.54
CA ALA A 127 7.42 9.69 4.70
C ALA A 127 7.47 11.11 5.29
#